data_AF-A0A1J4VDY1-F1
#
_entry.id   AF-A0A1J4VDY1-F1
#
_cell.length_a   1.000
_cell.length_b   1.000
_cell.length_c   1.000
_cell.angle_alpha   90.00
_cell.angle_beta   90.00
_cell.angle_gamma   90.00
#
_symmetry.space_group_name_H-M   'P 1'
#
loop_
_entity.id
_entity.type
_entity.pdbx_description
1 polymer ?
#
loop_
_entity_poly.entity_id
_entity_poly.type
_entity_poly.pdbx_seq_one_letter_code
_entity_poly.pdbx_strand_id
1 'polypeptide(L)' 'MVYVQVTSEEGLEKALKRFKAKCDKEGIKRDIKRQRAFEKPSEKRRRKQRKAEAKLRKRVAKQRKY' A
#
# COMPACT_ATOMS: atom_id res chain seq x y z
N MET A 1 1.03 -4.88 9.79
CA MET A 1 0.02 -5.59 10.61
C MET A 1 -0.91 -4.52 11.11
N VAL A 2 -2.17 -4.55 10.66
CA VAL A 2 -3.10 -3.41 10.87
C VAL A 2 -3.92 -3.64 12.12
N TYR A 3 -3.92 -2.64 13.02
CA TYR A 3 -4.82 -2.56 14.16
C TYR A 3 -5.64 -1.26 14.13
N VAL A 4 -6.90 -1.35 14.56
CA VAL A 4 -7.79 -0.20 14.75
C VAL A 4 -8.44 -0.39 16.11
N GLN A 5 -8.21 0.57 17.02
CA GLN A 5 -8.95 0.64 18.27
C GLN A 5 -10.33 1.21 17.97
N VAL A 6 -11.37 0.58 18.50
CA VAL A 6 -12.75 1.03 18.37
C VAL A 6 -13.11 1.74 19.66
N THR A 7 -13.45 3.02 19.57
CA THR A 7 -13.97 3.80 20.69
C THR A 7 -15.50 3.75 20.65
N SER A 8 -16.16 3.72 21.82
CA SER A 8 -17.62 3.58 21.95
C SER A 8 -18.44 4.68 21.24
N GLU A 9 -17.84 5.85 20.99
CA GLU A 9 -18.46 6.95 20.23
C GLU A 9 -18.55 6.68 18.73
N GLU A 10 -17.81 5.71 18.22
CA GLU A 10 -17.68 5.43 16.81
C GLU A 10 -18.41 4.14 16.49
N GLY A 11 -19.62 4.26 15.95
CA GLY A 11 -20.38 3.10 15.49
C GLY A 11 -19.53 2.15 14.62
N LEU A 12 -19.77 0.84 14.78
CA LEU A 12 -19.00 -0.26 14.19
C LEU A 12 -18.62 -0.05 12.71
N GLU A 13 -19.55 0.52 11.93
CA GLU A 13 -19.37 0.77 10.51
C GLU A 13 -18.24 1.78 10.20
N LYS A 14 -18.09 2.83 11.02
CA LYS A 14 -17.01 3.81 10.87
C LYS A 14 -15.65 3.21 11.22
N ALA A 15 -15.60 2.29 12.19
CA ALA A 15 -14.39 1.56 12.54
C ALA A 15 -13.97 0.61 11.41
N LEU A 16 -14.93 -0.12 10.83
CA LEU A 16 -14.68 -1.04 9.70
C LEU A 16 -14.16 -0.29 8.46
N LYS A 17 -14.73 0.88 8.16
CA LYS A 17 -14.26 1.73 7.05
C LYS A 17 -12.81 2.17 7.23
N ARG A 18 -12.42 2.54 8.46
CA ARG A 18 -11.03 2.89 8.80
C ARG A 18 -10.10 1.70 8.72
N PHE A 19 -10.53 0.54 9.19
CA PHE A 19 -9.76 -0.68 9.05
C PHE A 19 -9.49 -1.02 7.58
N LYS A 20 -10.52 -0.96 6.73
CA LYS A 20 -10.38 -1.16 5.28
C LYS A 20 -9.39 -0.16 4.66
N ALA A 21 -9.50 1.12 5.03
CA ALA A 21 -8.58 2.15 4.56
C ALA A 21 -7.12 1.92 5.03
N LYS A 22 -6.91 1.50 6.29
CA LYS A 22 -5.56 1.14 6.78
C LYS A 22 -5.00 -0.09 6.06
N CYS A 23 -5.81 -1.13 5.82
CA CYS A 23 -5.42 -2.31 5.04
C CYS A 23 -5.02 -1.97 3.60
N ASP A 24 -5.74 -1.05 2.97
CA ASP A 24 -5.43 -0.58 1.61
C ASP A 24 -4.17 0.31 1.61
N LYS A 25 -3.96 1.15 2.64
CA LYS A 25 -2.76 1.97 2.81
C LYS A 25 -1.50 1.14 3.07
N GLU A 26 -1.58 0.11 3.92
CA GLU A 26 -0.48 -0.85 4.09
C GLU A 26 -0.24 -1.71 2.85
N GLY A 27 -1.21 -1.77 1.92
CA GLY A 27 -1.07 -2.52 0.68
C GLY A 27 -1.12 -4.03 0.86
N ILE A 28 -1.73 -4.52 1.95
CA ILE A 28 -1.82 -5.95 2.29
C ILE A 28 -2.39 -6.76 1.12
N LYS A 29 -3.45 -6.26 0.46
CA LYS A 29 -4.03 -6.92 -0.72
C LYS A 29 -3.05 -7.07 -1.88
N ARG A 30 -2.18 -6.07 -2.09
CA ARG A 30 -1.15 -6.10 -3.14
C ARG A 30 -0.07 -7.13 -2.81
N ASP A 31 0.27 -7.24 -1.53
CA ASP A 31 1.30 -8.16 -1.06
C ASP A 31 0.81 -9.62 -1.10
N ILE A 32 -0.45 -9.87 -0.74
CA ILE A 32 -1.10 -11.16 -0.96
C ILE A 32 -1.04 -11.54 -2.44
N LYS A 33 -1.51 -10.67 -3.34
CA LYS A 33 -1.47 -10.94 -4.79
C LYS A 33 -0.06 -11.23 -5.31
N ARG A 34 0.94 -10.55 -4.76
CA ARG A 34 2.35 -10.74 -5.11
C ARG A 34 2.90 -12.09 -4.66
N GLN A 35 2.49 -12.56 -3.47
CA GLN A 35 2.99 -13.79 -2.87
C GLN A 35 2.23 -15.05 -3.32
N ARG A 36 1.12 -14.91 -4.05
CA ARG A 36 0.33 -16.05 -4.57
C ARG A 36 1.11 -16.97 -5.50
N ALA A 37 2.14 -16.47 -6.19
CA ALA A 37 2.96 -17.25 -7.12
C ALA A 37 4.45 -16.98 -6.88
N PHE A 38 5.28 -17.95 -7.24
CA PHE A 38 6.74 -17.78 -7.18
C PHE A 38 7.19 -16.72 -8.20
N GLU A 39 7.84 -15.67 -7.70
CA GLU A 39 8.49 -14.65 -8.52
C GLU A 39 9.99 -14.90 -8.51
N LYS A 40 10.58 -15.13 -9.69
CA LYS A 40 12.04 -15.31 -9.84
C LYS A 40 12.79 -14.14 -9.19
N PRO A 41 13.98 -14.36 -8.58
CA PRO A 41 14.73 -13.29 -7.93
C PRO A 41 15.06 -12.10 -8.85
N SER A 42 15.35 -12.36 -10.13
CA SER A 42 15.58 -11.35 -11.16
C SER A 42 14.35 -10.45 -11.38
N GLU A 43 13.17 -11.05 -11.51
CA GLU A 43 11.90 -10.34 -11.66
C GLU A 43 11.58 -9.49 -10.44
N LYS A 44 11.82 -10.03 -9.23
CA LYS A 44 11.65 -9.30 -7.97
C LYS A 44 12.54 -8.04 -7.93
N ARG A 45 13.81 -8.13 -8.37
CA ARG A 45 14.75 -7.00 -8.46
C ARG A 45 14.28 -5.96 -9.49
N ARG A 46 13.96 -6.41 -10.71
CA ARG A 46 13.47 -5.58 -11.81
C ARG A 46 12.21 -4.80 -11.44
N ARG A 47 11.27 -5.45 -10.77
CA ARG A 47 10.06 -4.79 -10.27
C ARG A 47 10.36 -3.76 -9.17
N LYS A 48 11.33 -4.02 -8.28
CA LYS A 48 11.73 -3.07 -7.23
C LYS A 48 12.30 -1.79 -7.86
N GLN A 49 13.16 -1.92 -8.86
CA GLN A 49 13.73 -0.80 -9.63
C GLN A 49 12.64 0.03 -10.31
N ARG A 50 11.77 -0.60 -11.12
CA ARG A 50 10.64 0.08 -11.78
C ARG A 50 9.74 0.83 -10.80
N LYS A 51 9.45 0.24 -9.62
CA LYS A 51 8.66 0.92 -8.57
C LYS A 51 9.38 2.14 -7.99
N ALA A 52 10.70 2.06 -7.80
CA ALA A 52 11.50 3.18 -7.29
C ALA A 52 11.56 4.34 -8.30
N GLU A 53 11.82 4.04 -9.57
CA GLU A 53 11.80 5.01 -10.66
C GLU A 53 10.44 5.70 -10.79
N ALA A 54 9.34 4.92 -10.77
CA ALA A 54 8.00 5.48 -10.82
C ALA A 54 7.70 6.42 -9.64
N LYS A 55 8.20 6.10 -8.43
CA LYS A 55 8.07 7.00 -7.27
C LYS A 55 8.88 8.28 -7.44
N LEU A 56 10.11 8.17 -7.95
CA LEU A 56 10.98 9.33 -8.21
C LEU A 56 10.35 10.26 -9.25
N ARG A 57 9.88 9.73 -10.38
CA ARG A 57 9.19 10.50 -11.43
C ARG A 57 7.99 11.26 -10.87
N LYS A 58 7.17 10.61 -10.03
CA LYS A 58 6.04 11.27 -9.35
C LYS A 58 6.48 12.39 -8.40
N ARG A 59 7.59 12.20 -7.67
CA ARG A 59 8.14 13.22 -6.76
C ARG A 59 8.62 14.46 -7.53
N VAL A 60 9.39 14.24 -8.59
CA VAL A 60 9.92 15.32 -9.45
C VAL A 60 8.77 16.07 -10.13
N ALA A 61 7.78 15.36 -10.67
CA ALA A 61 6.60 15.98 -11.27
C ALA A 61 5.80 16.82 -10.24
N LYS A 62 5.73 16.38 -8.99
CA LYS A 62 5.11 17.16 -7.91
C LYS A 62 5.92 18.42 -7.60
N GLN A 63 7.25 18.33 -7.52
CA GLN A 63 8.12 19.48 -7.27
C GLN A 63 8.05 20.54 -8.37
N ARG A 64 7.92 20.13 -9.64
CA ARG A 64 7.77 21.04 -10.78
C ARG A 64 6.43 21.77 -10.84
N LYS A 65 5.43 21.30 -10.09
CA LYS A 65 4.06 21.85 -10.11
C LYS A 65 3.85 22.93 -9.03
N TYR A 66 4.76 23.01 -8.05
CA TYR A 66 4.86 24.13 -7.11
C TYR A 66 5.87 25.14 -7.65
#